data_AF-H6BDS7-F1
#
_entry.id   AF-H6BDS7-F1
#
_cell.length_a   1.000
_cell.length_b   1.000
_cell.length_c   1.000
_cell.angle_alpha   90.00
_cell.angle_beta   90.00
_cell.angle_gamma   90.00
#
_symmetry.space_group_name_H-M   'P 1'
#
loop_
_entity.id
_entity.type
_entity.pdbx_description
1 polymer ?
#
loop_
_entity_poly.entity_id
_entity_poly.type
_entity_poly.pdbx_seq_one_letter_code
_entity_poly.pdbx_strand_id
1 'polypeptide(L)'
;IEELKKTHGAISEFVNPKYTDSTKTAFKSSTRLECMMQDYPKTLPPTAKVGFTVMDTWLAYAPVKNNPEDAAKVPKGNPFHSATSGEMAIYRANSLILRKAGAQIYDPVISTFNGQEVEVWPRITWSPRWGLTLKDVKQKVNGNSSVSQRSVLVINGQNVIIDGLSLDGALIVNSVDEAEIKVTGHIENKGCPIRHIDYKDTLEKEETRIRGFKFEKVEQLEVNYTEPGKHRLSS
;
A
#
# COMPACT_ATOMS: atom_id res chain seq x y z
N ILE A 1 -25.73 -19.61 -7.18
CA ILE A 1 -27.00 -19.11 -7.75
C ILE A 1 -28.22 -19.73 -7.05
N GLU A 2 -28.19 -21.01 -6.67
CA GLU A 2 -29.31 -21.65 -5.96
C GLU A 2 -29.72 -20.95 -4.66
N GLU A 3 -28.76 -20.68 -3.76
CA GLU A 3 -29.07 -19.98 -2.50
C GLU A 3 -29.57 -18.55 -2.74
N LEU A 4 -29.04 -17.86 -3.76
CA LEU A 4 -29.50 -16.52 -4.15
C LEU A 4 -30.95 -16.56 -4.68
N LYS A 5 -31.32 -17.57 -5.46
CA LYS A 5 -32.70 -17.77 -5.94
C LYS A 5 -33.66 -18.05 -4.78
N LYS A 6 -33.22 -18.83 -3.79
CA LYS A 6 -34.01 -19.20 -2.61
C LYS A 6 -34.22 -18.02 -1.65
N THR A 7 -33.17 -17.24 -1.41
CA THR A 7 -33.20 -16.11 -0.45
C THR A 7 -33.62 -14.80 -1.10
N HIS A 8 -33.64 -14.73 -2.43
CA HIS A 8 -33.76 -13.48 -3.18
C HIS A 8 -32.70 -12.42 -2.79
N GLY A 9 -31.55 -12.88 -2.29
CA GLY A 9 -30.48 -12.00 -1.79
C GLY A 9 -30.69 -11.49 -0.38
N ALA A 10 -31.74 -11.91 0.32
CA ALA A 10 -31.94 -11.58 1.73
C ALA A 10 -30.88 -12.24 2.61
N ILE A 11 -30.26 -11.43 3.47
CA ILE A 11 -29.29 -11.85 4.48
C ILE A 11 -29.85 -11.45 5.84
N SER A 12 -29.56 -12.22 6.88
CA SER A 12 -29.97 -11.90 8.25
C SER A 12 -29.57 -10.49 8.65
N GLU A 13 -30.54 -9.76 9.19
CA GLU A 13 -30.38 -8.38 9.61
C GLU A 13 -30.05 -8.29 11.10
N PHE A 14 -29.42 -7.18 11.47
CA PHE A 14 -29.13 -6.80 12.85
C PHE A 14 -29.28 -5.29 13.03
N VAL A 15 -29.16 -4.82 14.27
CA VAL A 15 -29.16 -3.39 14.62
C VAL A 15 -28.02 -3.10 15.59
N ASN A 16 -27.28 -2.01 15.38
CA ASN A 16 -26.15 -1.61 16.22
C ASN A 16 -26.29 -0.15 16.72
N PRO A 17 -27.26 0.12 17.60
CA PRO A 17 -27.55 1.48 18.05
C PRO A 17 -26.37 2.08 18.83
N LYS A 18 -26.07 3.35 18.54
CA LYS A 18 -25.13 4.16 19.32
C LYS A 18 -25.90 4.96 20.34
N TYR A 19 -25.60 4.76 21.62
CA TYR A 19 -26.27 5.43 22.74
C TYR A 19 -25.47 6.64 23.23
N THR A 20 -26.15 7.63 23.80
CA THR A 20 -25.54 8.82 24.40
C THR A 20 -24.65 8.47 25.60
N ASP A 21 -25.06 7.44 26.33
CA ASP A 21 -24.47 7.00 27.59
C ASP A 21 -24.78 5.51 27.85
N SER A 22 -24.31 5.02 28.99
CA SER A 22 -24.46 3.63 29.41
C SER A 22 -25.89 3.23 29.81
N THR A 23 -26.82 4.17 29.99
CA THR A 23 -28.23 3.86 30.32
C THR A 23 -28.98 3.28 29.13
N LYS A 24 -28.50 3.55 27.91
CA LYS A 24 -29.07 3.07 26.64
C LYS A 24 -30.53 3.46 26.41
N THR A 25 -30.95 4.60 26.95
CA THR A 25 -32.33 5.12 26.82
C THR A 25 -32.50 6.11 25.66
N ALA A 26 -31.42 6.77 25.24
CA ALA A 26 -31.42 7.72 24.12
C ALA A 26 -30.33 7.38 23.09
N PHE A 27 -30.68 7.49 21.80
CA PHE A 27 -29.73 7.32 20.72
C PHE A 27 -28.89 8.59 20.53
N LYS A 28 -27.58 8.40 20.35
CA LYS A 28 -26.63 9.47 19.98
C LYS A 28 -26.81 9.90 18.52
N SER A 29 -27.31 9.00 17.67
CA SER A 29 -27.59 9.22 16.25
C SER A 29 -28.66 8.23 15.80
N SER A 30 -29.41 8.56 14.74
CA SER A 30 -30.42 7.66 14.16
C SER A 30 -29.85 6.27 13.86
N THR A 31 -30.60 5.22 14.23
CA THR A 31 -30.21 3.82 13.99
C THR A 31 -31.02 3.24 12.83
N ARG A 32 -30.46 2.24 12.15
CA ARG A 32 -31.13 1.49 11.07
C ARG A 32 -30.85 0.00 11.18
N LEU A 33 -31.63 -0.80 10.46
CA LEU A 33 -31.28 -2.19 10.19
C LEU A 33 -30.04 -2.24 9.30
N GLU A 34 -29.17 -3.20 9.57
CA GLU A 34 -27.93 -3.45 8.85
C GLU A 34 -27.86 -4.95 8.55
N CYS A 35 -27.14 -5.32 7.49
CA CYS A 35 -26.80 -6.71 7.20
C CYS A 35 -25.32 -6.79 6.82
N MET A 36 -24.70 -7.95 7.01
CA MET A 36 -23.29 -8.16 6.70
C MET A 36 -23.14 -9.08 5.50
N MET A 37 -22.42 -8.67 4.46
CA MET A 37 -22.18 -9.51 3.28
C MET A 37 -21.53 -10.86 3.64
N GLN A 38 -20.69 -10.89 4.68
CA GLN A 38 -20.02 -12.09 5.17
C GLN A 38 -20.93 -13.02 5.99
N ASP A 39 -22.18 -12.67 6.23
CA ASP A 39 -23.17 -13.56 6.87
C ASP A 39 -23.80 -14.54 5.88
N TYR A 40 -23.52 -14.41 4.57
CA TYR A 40 -23.94 -15.37 3.55
C TYR A 40 -23.66 -16.85 3.90
N PRO A 41 -22.51 -17.25 4.47
CA PRO A 41 -22.28 -18.65 4.83
C PRO A 41 -23.31 -19.22 5.82
N LYS A 42 -24.00 -18.38 6.60
CA LYS A 42 -25.05 -18.80 7.53
C LYS A 42 -26.34 -19.23 6.82
N THR A 43 -26.53 -18.85 5.55
CA THR A 43 -27.71 -19.24 4.76
C THR A 43 -27.50 -20.59 4.04
N LEU A 44 -26.24 -21.05 3.96
CA LEU A 44 -25.88 -22.27 3.25
C LEU A 44 -26.34 -23.54 4.00
N PRO A 45 -26.67 -24.63 3.28
CA PRO A 45 -27.01 -25.90 3.91
C PRO A 45 -25.80 -26.50 4.65
N PRO A 46 -26.02 -27.38 5.65
CA PRO A 46 -24.92 -28.04 6.38
C PRO A 46 -23.95 -28.86 5.52
N THR A 47 -24.37 -29.23 4.30
CA THR A 47 -23.55 -29.96 3.33
C THR A 47 -22.59 -29.04 2.54
N ALA A 48 -22.74 -27.71 2.66
CA ALA A 48 -21.89 -26.77 1.97
C ALA A 48 -20.48 -26.75 2.58
N LYS A 49 -19.47 -26.69 1.71
CA LYS A 49 -18.07 -26.59 2.12
C LYS A 49 -17.70 -25.12 2.33
N VAL A 50 -17.64 -24.70 3.59
CA VAL A 50 -17.21 -23.37 4.01
C VAL A 50 -15.85 -23.49 4.70
N GLY A 51 -14.90 -22.62 4.36
CA GLY A 51 -13.55 -22.66 4.92
C GLY A 51 -12.91 -21.28 4.98
N PHE A 52 -11.73 -21.21 5.58
CA PHE A 52 -10.96 -19.99 5.78
C PHE A 52 -9.53 -20.18 5.27
N THR A 53 -8.99 -19.14 4.64
CA THR A 53 -7.58 -19.08 4.25
C THR A 53 -6.90 -18.02 5.10
N VAL A 54 -5.86 -18.41 5.84
CA VAL A 54 -5.05 -17.49 6.62
C VAL A 54 -3.89 -17.00 5.75
N MET A 55 -3.69 -15.68 5.74
CA MET A 55 -2.62 -15.04 4.97
C MET A 55 -1.83 -14.11 5.89
N ASP A 56 -0.56 -13.90 5.56
CA ASP A 56 0.27 -12.94 6.28
C ASP A 56 -0.27 -11.51 6.12
N THR A 57 -0.34 -10.79 7.24
CA THR A 57 -0.91 -9.43 7.31
C THR A 57 -0.21 -8.45 6.38
N TRP A 58 1.11 -8.56 6.23
CA TRP A 58 1.92 -7.64 5.40
C TRP A 58 1.51 -7.65 3.92
N LEU A 59 0.90 -8.73 3.45
CA LEU A 59 0.44 -8.89 2.06
C LEU A 59 -1.08 -8.69 1.94
N ALA A 60 -1.85 -9.11 2.94
CA ALA A 60 -3.30 -9.30 2.80
C ALA A 60 -4.17 -8.24 3.51
N TYR A 61 -3.65 -7.45 4.45
CA TYR A 61 -4.49 -6.60 5.28
C TYR A 61 -3.86 -5.25 5.66
N ALA A 62 -4.25 -4.20 4.94
CA ALA A 62 -3.84 -2.82 5.20
C ALA A 62 -4.99 -1.81 4.97
N PRO A 63 -6.10 -1.90 5.72
CA PRO A 63 -7.22 -0.99 5.55
C PRO A 63 -6.89 0.42 6.04
N VAL A 64 -7.49 1.42 5.40
CA VAL A 64 -7.50 2.83 5.82
C VAL A 64 -8.90 3.16 6.30
N LYS A 65 -9.12 3.16 7.62
CA LYS A 65 -10.43 3.34 8.26
C LYS A 65 -10.43 4.32 9.44
N ASN A 66 -9.26 4.61 10.00
CA ASN A 66 -9.11 5.53 11.13
C ASN A 66 -8.60 6.88 10.64
N ASN A 67 -9.17 7.96 11.16
CA ASN A 67 -8.61 9.30 11.01
C ASN A 67 -7.29 9.42 11.84
N PRO A 68 -6.47 10.46 11.62
CA PRO A 68 -5.20 10.62 12.33
C PRO A 68 -5.33 10.68 13.86
N GLU A 69 -6.38 11.32 14.37
CA GLU A 69 -6.56 11.51 15.81
C GLU A 69 -6.90 10.20 16.52
N ASP A 70 -7.77 9.37 15.95
CA ASP A 70 -8.15 8.08 16.51
C ASP A 70 -7.03 7.06 16.31
N ALA A 71 -6.31 7.12 15.19
CA ALA A 71 -5.13 6.30 14.96
C ALA A 71 -4.04 6.59 16.00
N ALA A 72 -3.79 7.84 16.38
CA ALA A 72 -2.82 8.19 17.41
C ALA A 72 -3.14 7.60 18.80
N LYS A 73 -4.41 7.27 19.08
CA LYS A 73 -4.87 6.66 20.34
C LYS A 73 -4.74 5.13 20.34
N VAL A 74 -4.42 4.51 19.20
CA VAL A 74 -4.26 3.06 19.11
C VAL A 74 -3.04 2.63 19.95
N PRO A 75 -3.18 1.67 20.87
CA PRO A 75 -2.06 1.21 21.68
C PRO A 75 -0.91 0.66 20.84
N LYS A 76 0.34 0.91 21.28
CA LYS A 76 1.55 0.41 20.61
C LYS A 76 1.48 -1.11 20.44
N GLY A 77 1.86 -1.58 19.24
CA GLY A 77 1.78 -2.98 18.84
C GLY A 77 0.49 -3.35 18.10
N ASN A 78 -0.56 -2.53 18.19
CA ASN A 78 -1.76 -2.70 17.38
C ASN A 78 -1.66 -1.94 16.05
N PRO A 79 -2.30 -2.43 14.97
CA PRO A 79 -2.29 -1.76 13.69
C PRO A 79 -3.14 -0.48 13.69
N PHE A 80 -2.55 0.63 13.26
CA PHE A 80 -3.19 1.95 13.27
C PHE A 80 -4.35 2.08 12.28
N HIS A 81 -4.29 1.39 11.13
CA HIS A 81 -5.30 1.43 10.07
C HIS A 81 -5.70 2.84 9.60
N SER A 82 -4.72 3.72 9.52
CA SER A 82 -4.80 5.08 8.99
C SER A 82 -4.22 5.19 7.58
N ALA A 83 -4.38 6.36 6.94
CA ALA A 83 -3.75 6.64 5.65
C ALA A 83 -2.22 6.51 5.71
N THR A 84 -1.59 6.95 6.80
CA THR A 84 -0.15 6.76 7.05
C THR A 84 0.22 5.28 7.00
N SER A 85 -0.44 4.45 7.82
CA SER A 85 -0.10 3.03 7.92
C SER A 85 -0.44 2.25 6.65
N GLY A 86 -1.49 2.65 5.93
CA GLY A 86 -1.85 2.06 4.64
C GLY A 86 -0.78 2.31 3.58
N GLU A 87 -0.27 3.53 3.48
CA GLU A 87 0.81 3.85 2.54
C GLU A 87 2.13 3.13 2.90
N MET A 88 2.50 3.08 4.18
CA MET A 88 3.67 2.32 4.62
C MET A 88 3.56 0.81 4.36
N ALA A 89 2.35 0.24 4.44
CA ALA A 89 2.12 -1.15 4.13
C ALA A 89 2.41 -1.48 2.65
N ILE A 90 2.11 -0.56 1.73
CA ILE A 90 2.45 -0.73 0.30
C ILE A 90 3.98 -0.74 0.11
N TYR A 91 4.69 0.22 0.70
CA TYR A 91 6.16 0.27 0.63
C TYR A 91 6.80 -0.99 1.22
N ARG A 92 6.28 -1.46 2.35
CA ARG A 92 6.69 -2.72 2.98
C ARG A 92 6.45 -3.91 2.06
N ALA A 93 5.24 -4.06 1.53
CA ALA A 93 4.89 -5.19 0.67
C ALA A 93 5.78 -5.26 -0.57
N ASN A 94 5.96 -4.13 -1.25
CA ASN A 94 6.80 -4.04 -2.45
C ASN A 94 8.27 -4.34 -2.13
N SER A 95 8.79 -3.82 -1.02
CA SER A 95 10.15 -4.11 -0.54
C SER A 95 10.35 -5.59 -0.23
N LEU A 96 9.40 -6.23 0.47
CA LEU A 96 9.47 -7.65 0.81
C LEU A 96 9.35 -8.55 -0.44
N ILE A 97 8.52 -8.17 -1.41
CA ILE A 97 8.40 -8.87 -2.69
C ILE A 97 9.71 -8.80 -3.47
N LEU A 98 10.35 -7.63 -3.54
CA LEU A 98 11.65 -7.46 -4.21
C LEU A 98 12.77 -8.24 -3.50
N ARG A 99 12.79 -8.26 -2.16
CA ARG A 99 13.68 -9.14 -1.39
C ARG A 99 13.50 -10.60 -1.77
N LYS A 100 12.25 -11.08 -1.86
CA LYS A 100 11.92 -12.45 -2.30
C LYS A 100 12.26 -12.70 -3.78
N ALA A 101 12.40 -11.65 -4.59
CA ALA A 101 12.85 -11.73 -5.97
C ALA A 101 14.39 -11.69 -6.12
N GLY A 102 15.14 -11.48 -5.02
CA GLY A 102 16.60 -11.52 -5.01
C GLY A 102 17.27 -10.15 -4.92
N ALA A 103 16.52 -9.05 -4.87
CA ALA A 103 17.09 -7.71 -4.69
C ALA A 103 17.45 -7.45 -3.21
N GLN A 104 18.52 -6.69 -3.01
CA GLN A 104 18.95 -6.22 -1.70
C GLN A 104 18.23 -4.91 -1.35
N ILE A 105 17.12 -5.02 -0.62
CA ILE A 105 16.38 -3.85 -0.15
C ILE A 105 16.77 -3.56 1.30
N TYR A 106 17.16 -2.33 1.61
CA TYR A 106 17.55 -1.94 2.97
C TYR A 106 16.38 -2.02 3.96
N ASP A 107 16.69 -2.19 5.24
CA ASP A 107 15.70 -2.28 6.32
C ASP A 107 14.98 -0.96 6.55
N PRO A 108 13.73 -1.00 7.07
CA PRO A 108 12.98 0.20 7.40
C PRO A 108 13.61 0.96 8.57
N VAL A 109 13.26 2.24 8.67
CA VAL A 109 13.49 3.04 9.88
C VAL A 109 12.18 3.34 10.56
N ILE A 110 12.21 3.55 11.86
CA ILE A 110 11.02 3.99 12.60
C ILE A 110 10.89 5.51 12.48
N SER A 111 9.68 5.98 12.15
CA SER A 111 9.33 7.40 12.16
C SER A 111 7.92 7.59 12.72
N THR A 112 7.62 8.81 13.18
CA THR A 112 6.32 9.15 13.77
C THR A 112 5.57 10.19 12.94
N PHE A 113 4.37 9.86 12.47
CA PHE A 113 3.50 10.80 11.75
C PHE A 113 2.17 10.95 12.47
N ASN A 114 1.77 12.20 12.77
CA ASN A 114 0.53 12.47 13.51
C ASN A 114 0.39 11.60 14.78
N GLY A 115 1.48 11.40 15.54
CA GLY A 115 1.49 10.57 16.75
C GLY A 115 1.51 9.05 16.52
N GLN A 116 1.64 8.58 15.27
CA GLN A 116 1.69 7.16 14.93
C GLN A 116 3.12 6.73 14.59
N GLU A 117 3.69 5.83 15.39
CA GLU A 117 5.03 5.25 15.18
C GLU A 117 4.96 4.13 14.13
N VAL A 118 5.56 4.31 12.96
CA VAL A 118 5.48 3.37 11.82
C VAL A 118 6.86 3.03 11.25
N GLU A 119 6.95 1.85 10.63
CA GLU A 119 8.10 1.48 9.80
C GLU A 119 8.04 2.18 8.44
N VAL A 120 9.09 2.94 8.12
CA VAL A 120 9.29 3.59 6.83
C VAL A 120 10.32 2.81 6.03
N TRP A 121 9.78 1.98 5.13
CA TRP A 121 10.54 1.23 4.14
C TRP A 121 11.01 2.14 2.99
N PRO A 122 11.98 1.70 2.16
CA PRO A 122 12.25 2.36 0.87
C PRO A 122 10.95 2.58 0.09
N ARG A 123 10.80 3.75 -0.54
CA ARG A 123 9.54 4.14 -1.18
C ARG A 123 9.48 3.57 -2.58
N ILE A 124 9.15 2.29 -2.65
CA ILE A 124 9.11 1.52 -3.87
C ILE A 124 7.66 1.29 -4.29
N THR A 125 7.31 1.70 -5.50
CA THR A 125 6.00 1.44 -6.11
C THR A 125 6.15 1.09 -7.58
N TRP A 126 5.18 0.33 -8.10
CA TRP A 126 5.11 0.03 -9.53
C TRP A 126 3.68 -0.04 -10.01
N SER A 127 3.50 0.20 -11.31
CA SER A 127 2.24 -0.01 -12.01
C SER A 127 1.91 -1.52 -12.02
N PRO A 128 0.64 -1.93 -11.86
CA PRO A 128 0.23 -3.32 -12.03
C PRO A 128 0.64 -3.94 -13.39
N ARG A 129 0.86 -3.10 -14.42
CA ARG A 129 1.42 -3.54 -15.72
C ARG A 129 2.82 -4.12 -15.61
N TRP A 130 3.61 -3.67 -14.63
CA TRP A 130 4.97 -4.18 -14.43
C TRP A 130 4.97 -5.56 -13.77
N GLY A 131 4.07 -5.83 -12.83
CA GLY A 131 3.97 -7.15 -12.23
C GLY A 131 2.76 -7.29 -11.31
N LEU A 132 1.98 -8.35 -11.52
CA LEU A 132 0.84 -8.72 -10.68
C LEU A 132 1.18 -9.86 -9.73
N THR A 133 2.12 -10.72 -10.13
CA THR A 133 2.53 -11.91 -9.37
C THR A 133 4.02 -11.86 -9.03
N LEU A 134 4.42 -12.62 -8.01
CA LEU A 134 5.84 -12.79 -7.69
C LEU A 134 6.64 -13.37 -8.86
N LYS A 135 6.01 -14.16 -9.73
CA LYS A 135 6.66 -14.69 -10.94
C LYS A 135 7.01 -13.56 -11.91
N ASP A 136 6.10 -12.62 -12.14
CA ASP A 136 6.33 -11.47 -13.03
C ASP A 136 7.50 -10.61 -12.52
N VAL A 137 7.52 -10.35 -11.21
CA VAL A 137 8.60 -9.59 -10.57
C VAL A 137 9.94 -10.33 -10.68
N LYS A 138 9.99 -11.63 -10.40
CA LYS A 138 11.21 -12.45 -10.49
C LYS A 138 11.81 -12.50 -11.89
N GLN A 139 10.99 -12.40 -12.93
CA GLN A 139 11.49 -12.38 -14.32
C GLN A 139 12.14 -11.04 -14.68
N LYS A 140 11.76 -9.96 -13.99
CA LYS A 140 12.17 -8.58 -14.29
C LYS A 140 13.22 -8.03 -13.33
N VAL A 141 13.59 -8.79 -12.29
CA VAL A 141 14.61 -8.42 -11.31
C VAL A 141 15.75 -9.41 -11.41
N ASN A 142 16.89 -8.92 -11.88
CA ASN A 142 18.10 -9.70 -12.14
C ASN A 142 19.33 -8.99 -11.56
N GLY A 143 20.44 -9.72 -11.53
CA GLY A 143 21.71 -9.23 -11.00
C GLY A 143 21.64 -8.88 -9.51
N ASN A 144 22.76 -8.42 -8.97
CA ASN A 144 22.85 -7.95 -7.58
C ASN A 144 22.32 -6.52 -7.48
N SER A 145 20.99 -6.35 -7.60
CA SER A 145 20.34 -5.04 -7.49
C SER A 145 20.12 -4.66 -6.03
N SER A 146 20.37 -3.39 -5.66
CA SER A 146 20.21 -2.85 -4.31
C SER A 146 19.48 -1.51 -4.28
N VAL A 147 18.64 -1.31 -3.26
CA VAL A 147 17.91 -0.05 -3.02
C VAL A 147 18.13 0.40 -1.59
N SER A 148 18.74 1.59 -1.43
CA SER A 148 19.03 2.19 -0.12
C SER A 148 17.76 2.51 0.67
N GLN A 149 17.91 2.70 1.99
CA GLN A 149 16.78 3.03 2.87
C GLN A 149 16.07 4.32 2.45
N ARG A 150 16.85 5.33 2.04
CA ARG A 150 16.32 6.65 1.68
C ARG A 150 15.82 6.72 0.24
N SER A 151 15.86 5.64 -0.52
CA SER A 151 15.55 5.69 -1.95
C SER A 151 14.05 5.74 -2.25
N VAL A 152 13.74 6.30 -3.42
CA VAL A 152 12.43 6.27 -4.07
C VAL A 152 12.59 5.57 -5.41
N LEU A 153 11.82 4.52 -5.65
CA LEU A 153 11.80 3.81 -6.93
C LEU A 153 10.37 3.70 -7.43
N VAL A 154 10.09 4.32 -8.57
CA VAL A 154 8.78 4.24 -9.23
C VAL A 154 8.94 3.61 -10.60
N ILE A 155 8.22 2.52 -10.84
CA ILE A 155 8.25 1.79 -12.12
C ILE A 155 6.88 1.87 -12.77
N ASN A 156 6.76 2.68 -13.81
CA ASN A 156 5.54 2.88 -14.57
C ASN A 156 5.74 2.47 -16.03
N GLY A 157 5.87 1.17 -16.25
CA GLY A 157 6.05 0.58 -17.58
C GLY A 157 5.95 -0.94 -17.52
N GLN A 158 5.40 -1.56 -18.56
CA GLN A 158 5.23 -3.02 -18.59
C GLN A 158 6.57 -3.76 -18.69
N ASN A 159 7.46 -3.30 -19.57
CA ASN A 159 8.68 -4.03 -19.97
C ASN A 159 9.96 -3.39 -19.42
N VAL A 160 9.95 -3.03 -18.14
CA VAL A 160 11.14 -2.54 -17.42
C VAL A 160 11.85 -3.72 -16.74
N ILE A 161 13.14 -3.90 -17.02
CA ILE A 161 14.01 -4.93 -16.41
C ILE A 161 15.02 -4.22 -15.52
N ILE A 162 15.04 -4.57 -14.23
CA ILE A 162 16.07 -4.15 -13.28
C ILE A 162 17.17 -5.20 -13.30
N ASP A 163 18.38 -4.80 -13.69
CA ASP A 163 19.52 -5.72 -13.80
C ASP A 163 20.80 -5.08 -13.24
N GLY A 164 21.15 -5.42 -12.00
CA GLY A 164 22.31 -4.86 -11.30
C GLY A 164 22.21 -3.36 -11.04
N LEU A 165 21.03 -2.87 -10.66
CA LEU A 165 20.81 -1.47 -10.26
C LEU A 165 21.25 -1.26 -8.81
N SER A 166 22.11 -0.28 -8.53
CA SER A 166 22.36 0.26 -7.20
C SER A 166 21.75 1.65 -7.08
N LEU A 167 20.66 1.79 -6.32
CA LEU A 167 19.93 3.04 -6.17
C LEU A 167 20.09 3.64 -4.77
N ASP A 168 20.68 4.84 -4.71
CA ASP A 168 20.76 5.70 -3.53
C ASP A 168 20.21 7.10 -3.84
N GLY A 169 18.88 7.25 -3.83
CA GLY A 169 18.22 8.47 -4.28
C GLY A 169 16.84 8.18 -4.87
N ALA A 170 16.34 9.05 -5.74
CA ALA A 170 15.06 8.91 -6.41
C ALA A 170 15.22 8.56 -7.91
N LEU A 171 14.57 7.49 -8.33
CA LEU A 171 14.46 7.05 -9.73
C LEU A 171 12.99 6.82 -10.08
N ILE A 172 12.54 7.45 -11.17
CA ILE A 172 11.21 7.26 -11.75
C ILE A 172 11.39 6.83 -13.20
N VAL A 173 10.88 5.65 -13.55
CA VAL A 173 10.94 5.11 -14.91
C VAL A 173 9.53 5.05 -15.48
N ASN A 174 9.24 5.91 -16.45
CA ASN A 174 8.00 5.89 -17.20
C ASN A 174 8.25 5.33 -18.60
N SER A 175 7.39 4.42 -19.06
CA SER A 175 7.44 3.93 -20.44
C SER A 175 6.06 3.61 -21.01
N VAL A 176 5.96 3.72 -22.33
CA VAL A 176 4.89 3.09 -23.11
C VAL A 176 5.05 1.56 -23.11
N ASP A 177 4.01 0.84 -23.52
CA ASP A 177 3.99 -0.63 -23.42
C ASP A 177 4.93 -1.28 -24.44
N GLU A 178 5.16 -0.61 -25.58
CA GLU A 178 6.01 -1.05 -26.68
C GLU A 178 7.51 -0.78 -26.45
N ALA A 179 7.86 -0.13 -25.33
CA ALA A 179 9.24 0.17 -24.96
C ALA A 179 9.77 -0.88 -23.96
N GLU A 180 10.92 -1.49 -24.27
CA GLU A 180 11.66 -2.38 -23.40
C GLU A 180 12.84 -1.62 -22.77
N ILE A 181 12.84 -1.46 -21.44
CA ILE A 181 13.85 -0.66 -20.73
C ILE A 181 14.68 -1.58 -19.87
N LYS A 182 16.00 -1.62 -20.10
CA LYS A 182 16.94 -2.24 -19.15
C LYS A 182 17.56 -1.18 -18.25
N VAL A 183 17.31 -1.27 -16.95
CA VAL A 183 17.83 -0.37 -15.90
C VAL A 183 18.99 -1.05 -15.19
N THR A 184 20.17 -0.43 -15.20
CA THR A 184 21.41 -0.98 -14.63
C THR A 184 22.33 0.13 -14.12
N GLY A 185 23.38 -0.21 -13.38
CA GLY A 185 24.40 0.74 -12.94
C GLY A 185 24.10 1.38 -11.58
N HIS A 186 24.78 2.49 -11.30
CA HIS A 186 24.72 3.18 -10.02
C HIS A 186 24.04 4.54 -10.18
N ILE A 187 22.96 4.77 -9.45
CA ILE A 187 22.20 6.02 -9.47
C ILE A 187 22.21 6.60 -8.06
N GLU A 188 22.89 7.73 -7.91
CA GLU A 188 22.95 8.51 -6.67
C GLU A 188 22.46 9.94 -6.92
N ASN A 189 21.54 10.41 -6.07
CA ASN A 189 21.07 11.80 -6.08
C ASN A 189 20.48 12.19 -4.71
N LYS A 190 20.16 13.48 -4.49
CA LYS A 190 19.61 13.96 -3.19
C LYS A 190 18.25 13.35 -2.84
N GLY A 191 17.54 12.78 -3.79
CA GLY A 191 16.29 12.04 -3.58
C GLY A 191 15.13 12.93 -3.14
N CYS A 192 14.13 12.27 -2.55
CA CYS A 192 12.90 12.92 -2.09
C CYS A 192 12.70 12.70 -0.58
N PRO A 193 13.26 13.56 0.29
CA PRO A 193 13.07 13.46 1.73
C PRO A 193 11.60 13.68 2.12
N ILE A 194 11.24 13.12 3.28
CA ILE A 194 9.89 13.24 3.84
C ILE A 194 9.82 14.49 4.71
N ARG A 195 8.86 15.36 4.43
CA ARG A 195 8.46 16.47 5.29
C ARG A 195 7.19 16.11 6.05
N HIS A 196 7.23 16.26 7.36
CA HIS A 196 6.08 16.03 8.23
C HIS A 196 5.02 17.12 8.02
N ILE A 197 3.75 16.71 8.05
CA ILE A 197 2.59 17.58 7.92
C ILE A 197 1.63 17.26 9.05
N ASP A 198 1.21 18.29 9.79
CA ASP A 198 0.20 18.13 10.84
C ASP A 198 -1.18 17.94 10.21
N TYR A 199 -1.94 16.96 10.69
CA TYR A 199 -3.31 16.75 10.22
C TYR A 199 -4.25 17.93 10.46
N LYS A 200 -3.88 18.91 11.29
CA LYS A 200 -4.61 20.16 11.54
C LYS A 200 -4.21 21.30 10.61
N ASP A 201 -3.14 21.17 9.82
CA ASP A 201 -2.68 22.23 8.92
C ASP A 201 -3.65 22.41 7.75
N THR A 202 -4.51 23.43 7.83
CA THR A 202 -5.53 23.71 6.81
C THR A 202 -4.97 24.29 5.50
N LEU A 203 -3.69 24.64 5.44
CA LEU A 203 -3.05 25.08 4.20
C LEU A 203 -2.73 23.89 3.28
N GLU A 204 -2.58 22.71 3.86
CA GLU A 204 -2.34 21.47 3.13
C GLU A 204 -3.66 20.79 2.75
N LYS A 205 -3.65 20.07 1.63
CA LYS A 205 -4.81 19.32 1.18
C LYS A 205 -5.13 18.17 2.15
N GLU A 206 -6.40 17.76 2.20
CA GLU A 206 -6.85 16.71 3.11
C GLU A 206 -6.04 15.41 2.95
N GLU A 207 -5.77 14.98 1.72
CA GLU A 207 -4.99 13.77 1.45
C GLU A 207 -3.55 13.81 1.98
N THR A 208 -2.96 15.00 2.10
CA THR A 208 -1.63 15.23 2.69
C THR A 208 -1.73 15.25 4.22
N ARG A 209 -2.74 15.94 4.75
CA ARG A 209 -3.00 16.04 6.19
C ARG A 209 -3.27 14.68 6.81
N ILE A 210 -4.14 13.87 6.22
CA ILE A 210 -4.53 12.56 6.78
C ILE A 210 -3.40 11.53 6.75
N ARG A 211 -2.47 11.63 5.77
CA ARG A 211 -1.28 10.76 5.74
C ARG A 211 -0.15 11.27 6.63
N GLY A 212 -0.13 12.57 6.94
CA GLY A 212 0.80 13.19 7.89
C GLY A 212 2.18 13.54 7.35
N PHE A 213 2.36 13.51 6.02
CA PHE A 213 3.62 13.86 5.39
C PHE A 213 3.47 14.17 3.89
N LYS A 214 4.50 14.79 3.32
CA LYS A 214 4.70 14.94 1.87
C LYS A 214 6.16 14.69 1.50
N PHE A 215 6.39 14.34 0.24
CA PHE A 215 7.74 14.22 -0.31
C PHE A 215 8.21 15.57 -0.84
N GLU A 216 9.37 16.04 -0.40
CA GLU A 216 10.03 17.19 -1.01
C GLU A 216 10.88 16.72 -2.18
N LYS A 217 10.54 17.16 -3.40
CA LYS A 217 11.26 16.77 -4.62
C LYS A 217 12.56 17.57 -4.75
N VAL A 218 13.57 17.20 -3.96
CA VAL A 218 14.88 17.88 -3.98
C VAL A 218 15.65 17.52 -5.24
N GLU A 219 15.79 16.23 -5.53
CA GLU A 219 16.41 15.74 -6.77
C GLU A 219 15.87 14.36 -7.12
N GLN A 220 15.56 14.14 -8.39
CA GLN A 220 15.10 12.85 -8.90
C GLN A 220 15.60 12.65 -10.33
N LEU A 221 15.99 11.42 -10.66
CA LEU A 221 16.18 11.01 -12.04
C LEU A 221 14.84 10.49 -12.55
N GLU A 222 14.20 11.24 -13.43
CA GLU A 222 12.96 10.84 -14.08
C GLU A 222 13.21 10.64 -15.58
N VAL A 223 12.97 9.43 -16.05
CA VAL A 223 13.14 9.05 -17.46
C VAL A 223 11.80 8.68 -18.07
N ASN A 224 11.55 9.20 -19.27
CA ASN A 224 10.30 9.02 -20.00
C ASN A 224 10.62 8.41 -21.38
N TYR A 225 10.27 7.14 -21.56
CA TYR A 225 10.42 6.42 -22.82
C TYR A 225 9.07 6.38 -23.55
N THR A 226 8.85 7.36 -24.42
CA THR A 226 7.58 7.55 -25.15
C THR A 226 7.54 6.83 -26.50
N GLU A 227 8.70 6.37 -26.99
CA GLU A 227 8.82 5.69 -28.27
C GLU A 227 9.04 4.19 -28.11
N PRO A 228 8.46 3.36 -29.00
CA PRO A 228 8.72 1.92 -29.04
C PRO A 228 10.21 1.57 -29.17
N GLY A 229 10.56 0.36 -28.74
CA GLY A 229 11.89 -0.21 -28.97
C GLY A 229 12.69 -0.47 -27.70
N LYS A 230 13.96 -0.83 -27.88
CA LYS A 230 14.85 -1.23 -26.79
C LYS A 230 15.69 -0.06 -26.31
N HIS A 231 15.59 0.20 -25.01
CA HIS A 231 16.27 1.30 -24.34
C HIS A 231 17.11 0.77 -23.19
N ARG A 232 18.18 1.49 -22.85
CA ARG A 232 19.01 1.20 -21.69
C ARG A 232 19.19 2.46 -20.86
N LEU A 233 18.90 2.35 -19.58
CA LEU A 233 19.32 3.31 -18.58
C LEU A 233 20.54 2.76 -17.87
N SER A 234 21.67 3.46 -18.00
CA SER A 234 22.90 3.18 -17.25
C SER A 234 23.52 4.48 -16.79
N SER A 235 23.80 4.58 -15.49
CA SER A 235 24.67 5.60 -14.89
C SER A 235 25.82 4.92 -14.17
#